data_AF-A0A5C8QE32-F1
#
_entry.id   AF-A0A5C8QE32-F1
#
_cell.length_a   1.000
_cell.length_b   1.000
_cell.length_c   1.000
_cell.angle_alpha   90.00
_cell.angle_beta   90.00
_cell.angle_gamma   90.00
#
_symmetry.space_group_name_H-M   'P 1'
#
loop_
_entity.id
_entity.type
_entity.pdbx_description
1 polymer ?
#
loop_
_entity_poly.entity_id
_entity_poly.type
_entity_poly.pdbx_seq_one_letter_code
_entity_poly.pdbx_strand_id
1 'polypeptide(L)' 'MNRAEPDWDWLTLVDHVVSLATLAIVLDRTPLPHGTRLVSLERLAIDAAETTKIAEFIAARAKEGGQSWFSAQP' A
#
# COMPACT_ATOMS: atom_id res chain seq x y z
N MET A 1 15.16 -16.62 15.69
CA MET A 1 14.66 -15.24 15.91
C MET A 1 13.33 -15.13 15.19
N ASN A 2 12.21 -15.17 15.91
CA ASN A 2 10.90 -14.86 15.34
C ASN A 2 10.92 -13.40 14.89
N ARG A 3 10.95 -13.15 13.57
CA ARG A 3 10.60 -11.82 13.06
C ARG A 3 9.12 -11.65 13.36
N ALA A 4 8.76 -10.67 14.18
CA ALA A 4 7.38 -10.26 14.33
C ALA A 4 6.83 -9.98 12.92
N GLU A 5 5.70 -10.59 12.57
CA GLU A 5 5.06 -10.31 11.30
C GLU A 5 4.74 -8.80 11.24
N PRO A 6 4.88 -8.17 10.06
CA PRO A 6 4.46 -6.79 9.88
C PRO A 6 2.99 -6.64 10.29
N ASP A 7 2.68 -5.62 11.10
CA ASP A 7 1.30 -5.31 11.56
C ASP A 7 0.49 -4.63 10.45
N TRP A 8 0.56 -5.18 9.24
CA TRP A 8 -0.16 -4.67 8.08
C TRP A 8 -1.56 -5.26 8.03
N ASP A 9 -2.54 -4.38 8.14
CA ASP A 9 -3.97 -4.68 8.09
C ASP A 9 -4.67 -3.86 6.98
N TRP A 10 -5.97 -4.09 6.83
CA TRP A 10 -6.77 -3.40 5.80
C TRP A 10 -6.78 -1.88 5.96
N LEU A 11 -6.71 -1.37 7.20
CA LEU A 11 -6.66 0.07 7.47
C LEU A 11 -5.34 0.66 6.98
N THR A 12 -4.23 -0.03 7.26
CA THR A 12 -2.90 0.33 6.75
C THR A 12 -2.92 0.46 5.22
N LEU A 13 -3.51 -0.51 4.50
CA LEU A 13 -3.63 -0.41 3.04
C LEU A 13 -4.45 0.79 2.58
N VAL A 14 -5.59 1.06 3.23
CA VAL A 14 -6.44 2.20 2.90
C VAL A 14 -5.69 3.52 3.11
N ASP A 15 -4.99 3.67 4.23
CA ASP A 15 -4.21 4.87 4.54
C ASP A 15 -3.11 5.13 3.50
N HIS A 16 -2.42 4.07 3.07
CA HIS A 16 -1.43 4.14 2.02
C HIS A 16 -2.04 4.57 0.67
N VAL A 17 -3.18 3.98 0.27
CA VAL A 17 -3.88 4.33 -0.97
C VAL A 17 -4.36 5.78 -0.96
N VAL A 18 -4.94 6.25 0.15
CA VAL A 18 -5.40 7.64 0.31
C VAL A 18 -4.22 8.61 0.25
N SER A 19 -3.11 8.27 0.90
CA SER A 19 -1.88 9.08 0.87
C SER A 19 -1.31 9.20 -0.54
N LEU A 20 -1.24 8.08 -1.29
CA LEU A 20 -0.82 8.07 -2.69
C LEU A 20 -1.72 8.93 -3.58
N ALA A 21 -3.03 8.78 -3.45
CA ALA A 21 -3.99 9.56 -4.23
C ALA A 21 -3.84 11.07 -3.95
N THR A 22 -3.66 11.43 -2.68
CA THR A 22 -3.46 12.82 -2.25
C THR A 22 -2.18 13.40 -2.84
N LEU A 23 -1.06 12.68 -2.75
CA LEU A 23 0.21 13.10 -3.33
C LEU A 23 0.13 13.27 -4.85
N ALA A 24 -0.50 12.32 -5.55
CA ALA A 24 -0.70 12.40 -7.00
C ALA A 24 -1.48 13.66 -7.40
N ILE A 25 -2.57 13.98 -6.68
CA ILE A 25 -3.38 15.19 -6.93
C ILE A 25 -2.56 16.47 -6.69
N VAL A 26 -1.76 16.51 -5.62
CA VAL A 26 -0.90 17.66 -5.31
C VAL A 26 0.14 17.86 -6.41
N LEU A 27 0.85 16.79 -6.81
CA LEU A 27 1.88 16.87 -7.85
C LEU A 27 1.32 17.25 -9.23
N ASP A 28 0.07 16.89 -9.51
CA ASP A 28 -0.60 17.28 -10.75
C ASP A 28 -0.93 18.79 -10.76
N ARG A 29 -1.45 19.30 -9.64
CA ARG A 29 -1.98 20.67 -9.55
C ARG A 29 -0.95 21.73 -9.17
N THR A 30 0.13 21.34 -8.49
CA THR A 30 1.15 22.29 -8.02
C THR A 30 2.20 22.54 -9.10
N PRO A 31 2.42 23.81 -9.53
CA PRO A 31 3.54 24.14 -10.39
C PRO A 31 4.84 23.99 -9.59
N LEU A 32 5.66 23.02 -9.97
CA LEU A 32 6.95 22.72 -9.35
C LEU A 32 8.10 22.95 -10.34
N PRO A 33 9.28 23.41 -9.88
CA PRO A 33 10.48 23.35 -10.68
C PRO A 33 10.74 21.93 -11.20
N HIS A 34 11.25 21.82 -12.43
CA HIS A 34 11.40 20.52 -13.11
C HIS A 34 12.14 19.47 -12.28
N GLY A 35 13.27 19.83 -11.65
CA GLY A 35 14.04 18.92 -10.80
C GLY A 35 13.25 18.42 -9.58
N THR A 36 12.52 19.31 -8.92
CA THR A 36 11.64 18.93 -7.79
C THR A 36 10.53 17.99 -8.24
N ARG A 37 9.91 18.28 -9.40
CA ARG A 37 8.85 17.43 -9.96
C ARG A 37 9.36 16.02 -10.25
N LEU A 38 10.54 15.87 -10.84
CA LEU A 38 11.13 14.56 -11.11
C LEU A 38 11.35 13.75 -9.83
N VAL A 39 12.02 14.33 -8.84
CA VAL A 39 12.28 13.65 -7.55
C VAL A 39 10.98 13.28 -6.83
N SER A 40 9.96 14.15 -6.86
CA SER A 40 8.67 13.85 -6.27
C SER A 40 7.91 12.72 -7.00
N LEU A 41 7.99 12.66 -8.33
CA LEU A 41 7.38 11.58 -9.10
C LEU A 41 8.11 10.25 -8.90
N GLU A 42 9.44 10.26 -8.81
CA GLU A 42 10.24 9.08 -8.44
C GLU A 42 9.84 8.56 -7.06
N ARG A 43 9.66 9.47 -6.09
CA ARG A 43 9.20 9.09 -4.76
C ARG A 43 7.80 8.49 -4.78
N LEU A 44 6.86 9.10 -5.51
CA LEU A 44 5.50 8.57 -5.68
C LEU A 44 5.52 7.16 -6.28
N ALA A 45 6.40 6.88 -7.23
CA ALA A 45 6.56 5.54 -7.81
C ALA A 45 7.07 4.51 -6.79
N ILE A 46 8.01 4.90 -5.92
CA ILE A 46 8.51 4.05 -4.82
C ILE A 46 7.37 3.74 -3.83
N ASP A 47 6.63 4.76 -3.40
CA ASP A 47 5.54 4.62 -2.45
C ASP A 47 4.40 3.74 -3.03
N ALA A 48 4.15 3.82 -4.35
CA ALA A 48 3.19 2.96 -5.05
C ALA A 48 3.62 1.49 -5.08
N ALA A 49 4.91 1.23 -5.32
CA ALA A 49 5.47 -0.11 -5.28
C ALA A 49 5.41 -0.71 -3.87
N GLU A 50 5.64 0.08 -2.82
CA GLU A 50 5.50 -0.34 -1.42
C GLU A 50 4.05 -0.68 -1.08
N THR A 51 3.10 0.18 -1.48
CA THR A 51 1.67 -0.06 -1.27
C THR A 51 1.18 -1.33 -1.96
N THR A 52 1.75 -1.65 -3.14
CA THR A 52 1.46 -2.91 -3.83
C THR A 52 1.89 -4.12 -3.00
N LYS A 53 3.06 -4.08 -2.34
CA LYS A 53 3.52 -5.15 -1.46
C LYS A 53 2.61 -5.34 -0.25
N ILE A 54 2.12 -4.24 0.33
CA ILE A 54 1.15 -4.28 1.43
C ILE A 54 -0.16 -4.94 0.95
N ALA A 55 -0.65 -4.55 -0.22
CA ALA A 55 -1.85 -5.13 -0.82
C ALA A 55 -1.70 -6.64 -1.09
N GLU A 56 -0.57 -7.05 -1.65
CA GLU A 56 -0.24 -8.46 -1.90
C GLU A 56 -0.21 -9.27 -0.59
N PHE A 57 0.45 -8.75 0.44
CA PHE A 57 0.52 -9.38 1.76
C PHE A 57 -0.87 -9.58 2.38
N ILE A 58 -1.70 -8.53 2.37
CA ILE A 58 -3.06 -8.60 2.92
C ILE A 58 -3.94 -9.55 2.09
N ALA A 59 -3.83 -9.52 0.76
CA ALA A 59 -4.55 -10.45 -0.11
C ALA A 59 -4.15 -11.91 0.12
N ALA A 60 -2.87 -12.18 0.38
CA ALA A 60 -2.40 -13.50 0.76
C ALA A 60 -3.02 -13.96 2.10
N ARG A 61 -2.96 -13.11 3.14
CA ARG A 61 -3.60 -13.39 4.45
C ARG A 61 -5.09 -13.63 4.33
N ALA A 62 -5.79 -12.89 3.48
CA ALA A 62 -7.23 -13.07 3.26
C ALA A 62 -7.55 -14.43 2.63
N LYS A 63 -6.70 -14.93 1.73
CA LYS A 63 -6.84 -16.28 1.14
C LYS A 63 -6.59 -17.38 2.17
N GLU A 64 -5.59 -17.21 3.04
CA GLU A 64 -5.26 -18.15 4.11
C GLU A 64 -6.33 -18.17 5.21
N GLY A 65 -6.83 -17.00 5.63
CA GLY A 65 -7.94 -16.86 6.58
C GLY A 65 -9.30 -17.30 6.00
N GLY A 66 -9.47 -17.22 4.68
CA GLY A 66 -10.65 -17.70 3.97
C GLY A 66 -10.74 -19.23 3.92
N GLN A 67 -9.62 -19.95 3.77
CA GLN A 67 -9.63 -21.42 3.80
C GLN A 67 -10.07 -21.97 5.16
N SER A 68 -9.67 -21.31 6.25
CA SER A 68 -10.06 -21.67 7.63
C SER A 68 -11.58 -21.58 7.86
N TRP A 69 -12.24 -20.52 7.34
CA TRP A 69 -13.70 -20.37 7.47
C TRP A 69 -14.49 -21.40 6.65
N PHE A 70 -14.03 -21.76 5.45
CA PHE A 70 -14.70 -22.76 4.61
C PHE A 70 -14.56 -24.19 5.14
N SER A 71 -13.47 -24.51 5.85
CA SER A 71 -13.27 -25.83 6.47
C SER A 71 -13.89 -25.96 7.88
N ALA A 72 -14.44 -24.88 8.42
CA ALA A 72 -15.03 -24.81 9.76
C ALA A 72 -16.57 -24.81 9.77
N GLN A 73 -17.21 -24.98 8.61
CA GLN A 73 -18.65 -25.25 8.57
C GLN A 73 -18.91 -26.75 8.85
N PRO A 74 -19.85 -27.08 9.77
CA PRO A 74 -20.15 -28.46 10.17
C PRO A 74 -20.76 -29.31 9.05
#